data_AF-A0A4R4YQQ4-F1
#
_entry.id   AF-A0A4R4YQQ4-F1
#
_cell.length_a   1.000
_cell.length_b   1.000
_cell.length_c   1.000
_cell.angle_alpha   90.00
_cell.angle_beta   90.00
_cell.angle_gamma   90.00
#
_symmetry.space_group_name_H-M   'P 1'
#
loop_
_entity.id
_entity.type
_entity.pdbx_description
1 polymer ?
#
loop_
_entity_poly.entity_id
_entity_poly.type
_entity_poly.pdbx_seq_one_letter_code
_entity_poly.pdbx_strand_id
1 'polypeptide(L)'
;MQENTSTTNDGELANVPLTGADKVAYAFYATAAAAALVGQVWAGVTHIPWPDAGFSTFLKIVLVTPAVAVLELGGVATAALADLRRRKGETAYAYRAMSLFAAVIAVVFNVVGHWRPEERFLAFGFGGLSAFAYVLWLIHSSARRRDALRRAGQMATTAPVYGVVQWVREPKVTWQARSLAIEHGYAMFESLHAARHQIRNKTRRDAIASTVAEYIRSEHQDERLAKIAETTYDPDRLAGMLEDRINYEVITNKLTKAISPPPEPEPTPDPDLRAAVWVVEGEAPRARQIRASDTGVSLRDEGAWGDAMTGELMAVDYLPYDRSKDESVAEAVVVEDQSEQKHVVQNGKANGKLKPTAPKAKVEPVVQKPAAPSPFAEATDNEPPALITTAKDAKAKDAKAADQSPKGDDEPEPTALEKLRSRAWALLADWPEDRERTAKNLAAAIASSEPMATRFIQQYDVEHGLATTSPN
;
A
#
# COMPACT_ATOMS: atom_id res chain seq x y z
N MET A 1 -37.69 16.61 24.70
CA MET A 1 -36.42 15.87 24.54
C MET A 1 -36.78 14.40 24.45
N GLN A 2 -36.35 13.71 23.40
CA GLN A 2 -36.30 12.24 23.37
C GLN A 2 -34.83 11.86 23.44
N GLU A 3 -34.50 10.89 24.29
CA GLU A 3 -33.14 10.44 24.49
C GLU A 3 -32.77 9.46 23.37
N ASN A 4 -31.66 9.73 22.67
CA ASN A 4 -31.15 8.83 21.63
C ASN A 4 -30.40 7.65 22.27
N THR A 5 -31.12 6.80 23.00
CA THR A 5 -30.64 5.49 23.47
C THR A 5 -30.65 4.48 22.31
N SER A 6 -29.91 4.81 21.24
CA SER A 6 -29.68 3.90 20.12
C SER A 6 -28.77 2.76 20.57
N THR A 7 -29.37 1.70 21.09
CA THR A 7 -28.74 0.39 21.27
C THR A 7 -28.40 -0.16 19.89
N THR A 8 -27.18 0.10 19.43
CA THR A 8 -26.66 -0.41 18.17
C THR A 8 -26.62 -1.94 18.24
N ASN A 9 -27.36 -2.64 17.37
CA ASN A 9 -27.18 -4.09 17.18
C ASN A 9 -25.75 -4.36 16.72
N ASP A 10 -25.11 -5.43 17.20
CA ASP A 10 -23.66 -5.68 17.16
C ASP A 10 -22.98 -5.78 15.77
N GLY A 11 -23.70 -5.52 14.68
CA GLY A 11 -23.19 -5.52 13.30
C GLY A 11 -23.53 -4.30 12.43
N GLU A 12 -24.27 -3.30 12.91
CA GLU A 12 -24.64 -2.12 12.11
C GLU A 12 -23.84 -0.86 12.48
N LEU A 13 -23.16 -0.26 11.51
CA LEU A 13 -22.32 0.91 11.74
C LEU A 13 -23.14 2.17 12.06
N ALA A 14 -22.84 2.79 13.20
CA ALA A 14 -23.47 4.01 13.67
C ALA A 14 -23.47 5.12 12.59
N ASN A 15 -24.67 5.69 12.34
CA ASN A 15 -24.88 6.60 11.23
C ASN A 15 -24.03 7.88 11.33
N VAL A 16 -23.29 8.17 10.26
CA VAL A 16 -22.56 9.43 10.09
C VAL A 16 -23.57 10.58 9.86
N PRO A 17 -23.72 11.55 10.78
CA PRO A 17 -24.60 12.70 10.54
C PRO A 17 -24.08 13.50 9.34
N LEU A 18 -24.99 14.05 8.53
CA LEU A 18 -24.62 14.75 7.31
C LEU A 18 -23.98 16.11 7.64
N THR A 19 -22.72 16.27 7.25
CA THR A 19 -21.98 17.53 7.40
C THR A 19 -22.45 18.59 6.39
N GLY A 20 -21.98 19.83 6.54
CA GLY A 20 -22.17 20.86 5.50
C GLY A 20 -21.53 20.47 4.17
N ALA A 21 -20.34 19.85 4.20
CA ALA A 21 -19.67 19.35 3.01
C ALA A 21 -20.43 18.19 2.35
N ASP A 22 -21.04 17.28 3.13
CA ASP A 22 -21.87 16.20 2.60
C ASP A 22 -23.05 16.76 1.80
N LYS A 23 -23.71 17.81 2.30
CA LYS A 23 -24.83 18.47 1.59
C LYS A 23 -24.40 19.07 0.25
N VAL A 24 -23.22 19.71 0.20
CA VAL A 24 -22.64 20.24 -1.05
C VAL A 24 -22.29 19.11 -2.01
N ALA A 25 -21.73 18.01 -1.51
CA ALA A 25 -21.45 16.83 -2.32
C ALA A 25 -22.74 16.22 -2.90
N TYR A 26 -23.80 16.06 -2.10
CA TYR A 26 -25.10 15.59 -2.59
C TYR A 26 -25.74 16.53 -3.63
N ALA A 27 -25.63 17.85 -3.46
CA ALA A 27 -26.08 18.81 -4.47
C ALA A 27 -25.28 18.70 -5.77
N PHE A 28 -23.95 18.47 -5.68
CA PHE A 28 -23.11 18.22 -6.84
C PHE A 28 -23.50 16.91 -7.55
N TYR A 29 -23.69 15.80 -6.83
CA TYR A 29 -24.09 14.52 -7.43
C TYR A 29 -25.46 14.60 -8.12
N ALA A 30 -26.43 15.29 -7.51
CA ALA A 30 -27.73 15.51 -8.14
C ALA A 30 -27.63 16.37 -9.41
N THR A 31 -26.79 17.41 -9.39
CA THR A 31 -26.52 18.26 -10.57
C THR A 31 -25.81 17.49 -11.68
N ALA A 32 -24.83 16.65 -11.34
CA ALA A 32 -24.11 15.82 -12.30
C ALA A 32 -25.01 14.75 -12.94
N ALA A 33 -25.86 14.07 -12.16
CA ALA A 33 -26.84 13.12 -12.68
C ALA A 33 -27.88 13.80 -13.59
N ALA A 34 -28.34 15.01 -13.23
CA ALA A 34 -29.23 15.79 -14.09
C ALA A 34 -28.55 16.18 -15.41
N ALA A 35 -27.27 16.57 -15.38
CA ALA A 35 -26.50 16.87 -16.60
C ALA A 35 -26.25 15.62 -17.47
N ALA A 36 -25.94 14.47 -16.85
CA ALA A 36 -25.76 13.19 -17.54
C ALA A 36 -27.05 12.74 -18.25
N LEU A 37 -28.19 12.87 -17.57
CA LEU A 37 -29.53 12.61 -18.11
C LEU A 37 -29.85 13.56 -19.28
N VAL A 38 -29.55 14.85 -19.17
CA VAL A 38 -29.76 15.82 -20.28
C VAL A 38 -28.94 15.45 -21.51
N GLY A 39 -27.67 15.06 -21.35
CA GLY A 39 -26.84 14.59 -22.46
C GLY A 39 -27.38 13.32 -23.12
N GLN A 40 -27.82 12.34 -22.33
CA GLN A 40 -28.41 11.10 -22.84
C GLN A 40 -29.76 11.32 -23.52
N VAL A 41 -30.61 12.21 -23.00
CA VAL A 41 -31.88 12.60 -23.64
C VAL A 41 -31.63 13.34 -24.95
N TRP A 42 -30.64 14.25 -25.01
CA TRP A 42 -30.21 14.90 -26.24
C TRP A 42 -29.81 13.85 -27.29
N ALA A 43 -28.85 12.99 -26.97
CA ALA A 43 -28.36 11.93 -27.86
C ALA A 43 -29.46 10.97 -28.34
N GLY A 44 -30.42 10.61 -27.47
CA GLY A 44 -31.57 9.80 -27.84
C GLY A 44 -32.55 10.52 -28.77
N VAL A 45 -32.74 11.83 -28.61
CA VAL A 45 -33.60 12.64 -29.48
C VAL A 45 -32.95 12.89 -30.85
N THR A 46 -31.62 12.99 -30.92
CA THR A 46 -30.87 13.30 -32.17
C THR A 46 -30.42 12.07 -32.97
N HIS A 47 -30.14 10.93 -32.35
CA HIS A 47 -29.55 9.77 -33.04
C HIS A 47 -30.46 8.55 -33.19
N ILE A 48 -31.58 8.47 -32.46
CA ILE A 48 -32.59 7.45 -32.75
C ILE A 48 -33.25 7.79 -34.10
N PRO A 49 -33.40 6.83 -35.04
CA PRO A 49 -34.09 7.05 -36.31
C PRO A 49 -35.61 7.10 -36.09
N TRP A 50 -36.09 8.25 -35.62
CA TRP A 50 -37.53 8.53 -35.45
C TRP A 50 -38.23 8.59 -36.82
N PRO A 51 -39.47 8.09 -36.95
CA PRO A 51 -40.28 8.30 -38.15
C PRO A 51 -40.48 9.79 -38.44
N ASP A 52 -40.36 10.18 -39.72
CA ASP A 52 -40.46 11.58 -40.17
C ASP A 52 -41.86 12.19 -39.93
N ALA A 53 -42.89 11.35 -39.85
CA ALA A 53 -44.25 11.74 -39.56
C ALA A 53 -44.66 11.38 -38.11
N GLY A 54 -45.34 12.31 -37.44
CA GLY A 54 -46.02 12.10 -36.16
C GLY A 54 -45.22 12.41 -34.89
N PHE A 55 -43.89 12.45 -34.93
CA PHE A 55 -43.06 12.67 -33.74
C PHE A 55 -42.54 14.10 -33.61
N SER A 56 -43.26 14.95 -32.85
CA SER A 56 -42.75 16.26 -32.43
C SER A 56 -41.54 16.12 -31.49
N THR A 57 -40.65 17.11 -31.46
CA THR A 57 -39.46 17.09 -30.58
C THR A 57 -39.82 16.90 -29.10
N PHE A 58 -40.93 17.48 -28.66
CA PHE A 58 -41.46 17.27 -27.31
C PHE A 58 -41.86 15.81 -27.06
N LEU A 59 -42.54 15.16 -28.00
CA LEU A 59 -42.90 13.74 -27.88
C LEU A 59 -41.66 12.84 -27.84
N LYS A 60 -40.62 13.14 -28.64
CA LYS A 60 -39.33 12.45 -28.59
C LYS A 60 -38.68 12.55 -27.20
N ILE A 61 -38.62 13.77 -26.64
CA ILE A 61 -38.10 14.00 -25.27
C ILE A 61 -38.90 13.21 -24.23
N VAL A 62 -40.24 13.27 -24.28
CA VAL A 62 -41.13 12.58 -23.32
C VAL A 62 -41.01 11.05 -23.39
N LEU A 63 -40.69 10.48 -24.56
CA LEU A 63 -40.48 9.03 -24.72
C LEU A 63 -39.07 8.57 -24.31
N VAL A 64 -38.03 9.37 -24.59
CA VAL A 64 -36.64 9.04 -24.23
C VAL A 64 -36.39 9.21 -22.73
N THR A 65 -36.91 10.29 -22.13
CA THR A 65 -36.57 10.68 -20.75
C THR A 65 -36.83 9.59 -19.71
N PRO A 66 -37.97 8.85 -19.71
CA PRO A 66 -38.20 7.78 -18.73
C PRO A 66 -37.22 6.61 -18.87
N ALA A 67 -36.89 6.20 -20.10
CA ALA A 67 -35.96 5.11 -20.35
C ALA A 67 -34.53 5.46 -19.89
N VAL A 68 -34.09 6.69 -20.19
CA VAL A 68 -32.81 7.25 -19.73
C VAL A 68 -32.79 7.40 -18.20
N ALA A 69 -33.84 7.97 -17.61
CA ALA A 69 -33.94 8.17 -16.18
C ALA A 69 -33.88 6.85 -15.38
N VAL A 70 -34.43 5.75 -15.91
CA VAL A 70 -34.33 4.42 -15.27
C VAL A 70 -32.88 3.92 -15.22
N LEU A 71 -32.04 4.21 -16.22
CA LEU A 71 -30.63 3.83 -16.21
C LEU A 71 -29.85 4.64 -15.16
N GLU A 72 -29.98 5.97 -15.18
CA GLU A 72 -29.32 6.87 -14.22
C GLU A 72 -29.77 6.61 -12.77
N LEU A 73 -31.08 6.56 -12.53
CA LEU A 73 -31.63 6.27 -11.20
C LEU A 73 -31.32 4.83 -10.76
N GLY A 74 -31.20 3.88 -11.69
CA GLY A 74 -30.71 2.52 -11.41
C GLY A 74 -29.26 2.51 -10.93
N GLY A 75 -28.39 3.30 -11.56
CA GLY A 75 -27.00 3.51 -11.12
C GLY A 75 -26.92 4.15 -9.73
N VAL A 76 -27.68 5.22 -9.49
CA VAL A 76 -27.74 5.92 -8.19
C VAL A 76 -28.32 5.01 -7.09
N ALA A 77 -29.41 4.29 -7.37
CA ALA A 77 -30.05 3.39 -6.40
C ALA A 77 -29.15 2.20 -6.04
N THR A 78 -28.49 1.58 -7.01
CA THR A 78 -27.53 0.48 -6.74
C THR A 78 -26.29 0.99 -6.00
N ALA A 79 -25.79 2.19 -6.31
CA ALA A 79 -24.69 2.81 -5.57
C ALA A 79 -25.07 3.15 -4.11
N ALA A 80 -26.32 3.59 -3.87
CA ALA A 80 -26.85 3.84 -2.53
C ALA A 80 -27.08 2.54 -1.74
N LEU A 81 -27.66 1.51 -2.36
CA LEU A 81 -27.82 0.18 -1.75
C LEU A 81 -26.46 -0.46 -1.42
N ALA A 82 -25.44 -0.27 -2.27
CA ALA A 82 -24.08 -0.68 -1.99
C ALA A 82 -23.51 -0.01 -0.73
N ASP A 83 -23.72 1.29 -0.53
CA ASP A 83 -23.26 1.98 0.70
C ASP A 83 -24.04 1.51 1.94
N LEU A 84 -25.36 1.34 1.85
CA LEU A 84 -26.21 0.83 2.93
C LEU A 84 -25.79 -0.58 3.37
N ARG A 85 -25.62 -1.52 2.43
CA ARG A 85 -25.15 -2.88 2.75
C ARG A 85 -23.74 -2.87 3.34
N ARG A 86 -22.83 -2.03 2.83
CA ARG A 86 -21.47 -1.86 3.38
C ARG A 86 -21.41 -1.26 4.78
N ARG A 87 -22.50 -0.67 5.29
CA ARG A 87 -22.65 -0.25 6.69
C ARG A 87 -23.13 -1.38 7.61
N LYS A 88 -23.63 -2.49 7.07
CA LYS A 88 -24.01 -3.72 7.80
C LYS A 88 -22.93 -4.80 7.67
N GLY A 89 -21.66 -4.40 7.58
CA GLY A 89 -20.50 -5.29 7.38
C GLY A 89 -20.29 -5.81 5.95
N GLU A 90 -21.35 -6.04 5.18
CA GLU A 90 -21.31 -6.72 3.86
C GLU A 90 -20.34 -6.11 2.83
N THR A 91 -19.81 -6.95 1.93
CA THR A 91 -18.96 -6.50 0.81
C THR A 91 -19.75 -5.76 -0.28
N ALA A 92 -21.06 -6.05 -0.38
CA ALA A 92 -22.03 -5.53 -1.34
C ALA A 92 -21.59 -5.64 -2.82
N TYR A 93 -20.84 -6.69 -3.18
CA TYR A 93 -20.20 -6.79 -4.50
C TYR A 93 -21.19 -6.66 -5.67
N ALA A 94 -22.33 -7.35 -5.63
CA ALA A 94 -23.34 -7.29 -6.69
C ALA A 94 -23.86 -5.86 -6.93
N TYR A 95 -24.23 -5.12 -5.88
CA TYR A 95 -24.69 -3.74 -6.01
C TYR A 95 -23.61 -2.80 -6.56
N ARG A 96 -22.34 -3.03 -6.19
CA ARG A 96 -21.19 -2.26 -6.71
C ARG A 96 -20.88 -2.58 -8.17
N ALA A 97 -21.03 -3.83 -8.59
CA ALA A 97 -20.89 -4.25 -9.97
C ALA A 97 -21.99 -3.63 -10.84
N MET A 98 -23.24 -3.66 -10.37
CA MET A 98 -24.37 -3.01 -11.05
C MET A 98 -24.22 -1.48 -11.13
N SER A 99 -23.76 -0.81 -10.07
CA SER A 99 -23.54 0.64 -10.12
C SER A 99 -22.39 1.03 -11.06
N LEU A 100 -21.32 0.22 -11.11
CA LEU A 100 -20.21 0.41 -12.05
C LEU A 100 -20.68 0.18 -13.50
N PHE A 101 -21.44 -0.89 -13.74
CA PHE A 101 -22.00 -1.20 -15.06
C PHE A 101 -22.92 -0.10 -15.57
N ALA A 102 -23.83 0.40 -14.72
CA ALA A 102 -24.68 1.54 -15.05
C ALA A 102 -23.86 2.81 -15.35
N ALA A 103 -22.85 3.13 -14.53
CA ALA A 103 -21.97 4.28 -14.77
C ALA A 103 -21.14 4.16 -16.06
N VAL A 104 -20.65 2.95 -16.40
CA VAL A 104 -19.94 2.68 -17.66
C VAL A 104 -20.89 2.85 -18.86
N ILE A 105 -22.11 2.32 -18.79
CA ILE A 105 -23.13 2.54 -19.83
C ILE A 105 -23.45 4.03 -19.98
N ALA A 106 -23.67 4.75 -18.88
CA ALA A 106 -23.97 6.18 -18.86
C ALA A 106 -22.88 7.01 -19.55
N VAL A 107 -21.61 6.71 -19.27
CA VAL A 107 -20.45 7.34 -19.92
C VAL A 107 -20.39 6.97 -21.41
N VAL A 108 -20.58 5.70 -21.77
CA VAL A 108 -20.55 5.26 -23.18
C VAL A 108 -21.66 5.94 -24.00
N PHE A 109 -22.89 6.02 -23.49
CA PHE A 109 -23.98 6.74 -24.16
C PHE A 109 -23.67 8.23 -24.34
N ASN A 110 -23.14 8.90 -23.30
CA ASN A 110 -22.79 10.32 -23.38
C ASN A 110 -21.59 10.60 -24.30
N VAL A 111 -20.62 9.69 -24.40
CA VAL A 111 -19.44 9.86 -25.28
C VAL A 111 -19.77 9.52 -26.73
N VAL A 112 -20.41 8.37 -26.98
CA VAL A 112 -20.78 7.93 -28.35
C VAL A 112 -21.85 8.87 -28.93
N GLY A 113 -22.83 9.27 -28.11
CA GLY A 113 -23.91 10.18 -28.47
C GLY A 113 -23.50 11.64 -28.72
N HIS A 114 -22.21 11.97 -28.65
CA HIS A 114 -21.65 13.28 -29.00
C HIS A 114 -20.28 13.16 -29.69
N TRP A 115 -19.96 11.99 -30.27
CA TRP A 115 -18.62 11.71 -30.83
C TRP A 115 -18.31 12.45 -32.15
N ARG A 116 -19.34 13.06 -32.76
CA ARG A 116 -19.21 13.81 -34.02
C ARG A 116 -18.20 14.96 -33.87
N PRO A 117 -17.37 15.28 -34.88
CA PRO A 117 -16.30 16.28 -34.78
C PRO A 117 -16.72 17.62 -34.14
N GLU A 118 -17.91 18.09 -34.50
CA GLU A 118 -18.57 19.31 -34.04
C GLU A 118 -19.10 19.25 -32.60
N GLU A 119 -19.40 18.05 -32.07
CA GLU A 119 -20.00 17.81 -30.76
C GLU A 119 -19.01 17.31 -29.70
N ARG A 120 -17.74 17.03 -30.06
CA ARG A 120 -16.75 16.39 -29.17
C ARG A 120 -16.59 17.05 -27.79
N PHE A 121 -16.77 18.36 -27.68
CA PHE A 121 -16.72 19.06 -26.38
C PHE A 121 -17.86 18.61 -25.45
N LEU A 122 -19.04 18.28 -25.99
CA LEU A 122 -20.17 17.70 -25.24
C LEU A 122 -19.88 16.25 -24.83
N ALA A 123 -19.18 15.46 -25.66
CA ALA A 123 -18.73 14.12 -25.28
C ALA A 123 -17.79 14.15 -24.06
N PHE A 124 -16.80 15.05 -24.07
CA PHE A 124 -15.93 15.28 -22.91
C PHE A 124 -16.68 15.89 -21.73
N GLY A 125 -17.62 16.80 -21.97
CA GLY A 125 -18.46 17.44 -20.96
C GLY A 125 -19.34 16.44 -20.21
N PHE A 126 -20.33 15.85 -20.89
CA PHE A 126 -21.27 14.92 -20.26
C PHE A 126 -20.60 13.61 -19.84
N GLY A 127 -19.77 13.02 -20.71
CA GLY A 127 -19.07 11.75 -20.41
C GLY A 127 -18.05 11.89 -19.29
N GLY A 128 -17.22 12.94 -19.34
CA GLY A 128 -16.23 13.25 -18.31
C GLY A 128 -16.85 13.63 -16.97
N LEU A 129 -17.92 14.43 -16.96
CA LEU A 129 -18.65 14.78 -15.73
C LEU A 129 -19.32 13.54 -15.10
N SER A 130 -19.90 12.65 -15.91
CA SER A 130 -20.50 11.38 -15.44
C SER A 130 -19.45 10.50 -14.76
N ALA A 131 -18.31 10.29 -15.41
CA ALA A 131 -17.21 9.50 -14.86
C ALA A 131 -16.61 10.13 -13.59
N PHE A 132 -16.36 11.44 -13.60
CA PHE A 132 -15.83 12.18 -12.46
C PHE A 132 -16.78 12.15 -11.26
N ALA A 133 -18.08 12.35 -11.46
CA ALA A 133 -19.06 12.31 -10.39
C ALA A 133 -19.18 10.91 -9.76
N TYR A 134 -19.12 9.84 -10.57
CA TYR A 134 -19.11 8.47 -10.05
C TYR A 134 -17.83 8.15 -9.26
N VAL A 135 -16.65 8.56 -9.73
CA VAL A 135 -15.38 8.40 -8.99
C VAL A 135 -15.40 9.20 -7.68
N LEU A 136 -15.90 10.44 -7.70
CA LEU A 136 -16.03 11.27 -6.51
C LEU A 136 -17.02 10.67 -5.49
N TRP A 137 -18.13 10.08 -5.95
CA TRP A 137 -19.05 9.31 -5.11
C TRP A 137 -18.38 8.10 -4.44
N LEU A 138 -17.58 7.33 -5.19
CA LEU A 138 -16.83 6.20 -4.63
C LEU A 138 -15.82 6.65 -3.55
N ILE A 139 -15.12 7.76 -3.79
CA ILE A 139 -14.20 8.35 -2.80
C ILE A 139 -14.98 8.80 -1.55
N HIS A 140 -16.05 9.57 -1.72
CA HIS A 140 -16.86 10.12 -0.62
C HIS A 140 -17.54 9.04 0.23
N SER A 141 -18.19 8.05 -0.40
CA SER A 141 -18.78 6.91 0.31
C SER A 141 -17.70 6.08 1.04
N SER A 142 -16.52 5.89 0.45
CA SER A 142 -15.39 5.23 1.14
C SER A 142 -14.86 6.02 2.34
N ALA A 143 -14.95 7.36 2.32
CA ALA A 143 -14.62 8.21 3.47
C ALA A 143 -15.66 8.00 4.58
N ARG A 144 -16.96 8.23 4.29
CA ARG A 144 -18.04 8.07 5.27
C ARG A 144 -18.08 6.66 5.90
N ARG A 145 -17.79 5.58 5.14
CA ARG A 145 -17.66 4.23 5.71
C ARG A 145 -16.50 4.12 6.70
N ARG A 146 -15.32 4.68 6.40
CA ARG A 146 -14.16 4.70 7.33
C ARG A 146 -14.46 5.52 8.58
N ASP A 147 -15.17 6.63 8.44
CA ASP A 147 -15.56 7.47 9.57
C ASP A 147 -16.62 6.80 10.47
N ALA A 148 -17.51 6.00 9.87
CA ALA A 148 -18.43 5.13 10.60
C ALA A 148 -17.70 4.00 11.34
N LEU A 149 -16.76 3.31 10.68
CA LEU A 149 -15.93 2.25 11.29
C LEU A 149 -15.12 2.77 12.49
N ARG A 150 -14.51 3.95 12.38
CA ARG A 150 -13.78 4.56 13.51
C ARG A 150 -14.70 4.95 14.67
N ARG A 151 -15.92 5.44 14.41
CA ARG A 151 -16.91 5.69 15.47
C ARG A 151 -17.48 4.42 16.11
N ALA A 152 -17.47 3.30 15.40
CA ALA A 152 -17.81 1.99 15.94
C ALA A 152 -16.64 1.30 16.68
N GLY A 153 -15.46 1.91 16.77
CA GLY A 153 -14.24 1.30 17.32
C GLY A 153 -13.62 0.19 16.43
N GLN A 154 -14.26 -0.17 15.32
CA GLN A 154 -13.85 -1.24 14.39
C GLN A 154 -12.70 -0.85 13.45
N MET A 155 -12.15 0.35 13.60
CA MET A 155 -10.98 0.83 12.89
C MET A 155 -10.18 1.73 13.82
N ALA A 156 -8.88 1.48 13.92
CA ALA A 156 -7.97 2.28 14.72
C ALA A 156 -7.93 3.76 14.26
N THR A 157 -7.31 4.60 15.07
CA THR A 157 -7.22 6.04 14.86
C THR A 157 -6.57 6.40 13.50
N THR A 158 -6.87 7.59 13.00
CA THR A 158 -6.25 8.08 11.76
C THR A 158 -4.73 8.18 11.93
N ALA A 159 -4.00 7.38 11.15
CA ALA A 159 -2.55 7.47 11.02
C ALA A 159 -2.09 8.93 10.81
N PRO A 160 -0.91 9.31 11.33
CA PRO A 160 -0.35 10.64 11.11
C PRO A 160 -0.14 10.92 9.61
N VAL A 161 -0.23 12.21 9.25
CA VAL A 161 -0.13 12.66 7.86
C VAL A 161 1.33 12.82 7.45
N TYR A 162 1.87 11.81 6.75
CA TYR A 162 3.19 11.89 6.13
C TYR A 162 3.17 12.79 4.88
N GLY A 163 4.08 13.77 4.81
CA GLY A 163 4.16 14.72 3.70
C GLY A 163 4.57 14.09 2.35
N VAL A 164 4.21 14.74 1.25
CA VAL A 164 4.43 14.22 -0.12
C VAL A 164 5.91 13.94 -0.41
N VAL A 165 6.82 14.78 0.07
CA VAL A 165 8.28 14.58 -0.09
C VAL A 165 8.77 13.28 0.56
N GLN A 166 8.21 12.90 1.72
CA GLN A 166 8.54 11.65 2.41
C GLN A 166 7.99 10.43 1.64
N TRP A 167 6.80 10.55 1.03
CA TRP A 167 6.25 9.53 0.13
C TRP A 167 7.08 9.34 -1.14
N VAL A 168 7.59 10.41 -1.74
CA VAL A 168 8.45 10.33 -2.94
C VAL A 168 9.83 9.78 -2.59
N ARG A 169 10.44 10.23 -1.50
CA ARG A 169 11.81 9.84 -1.11
C ARG A 169 11.90 8.43 -0.53
N GLU A 170 10.93 8.00 0.27
CA GLU A 170 10.97 6.71 0.98
C GLU A 170 9.59 6.01 0.99
N PRO A 171 9.02 5.63 -0.16
CA PRO A 171 7.66 5.06 -0.23
C PRO A 171 7.50 3.78 0.59
N LYS A 172 8.50 2.88 0.59
CA LYS A 172 8.48 1.62 1.36
C LYS A 172 8.46 1.87 2.88
N VAL A 173 9.33 2.77 3.36
CA VAL A 173 9.38 3.18 4.78
C VAL A 173 8.07 3.82 5.19
N THR A 174 7.50 4.68 4.35
CA THR A 174 6.30 5.45 4.67
C THR A 174 5.04 4.57 4.70
N TRP A 175 4.95 3.53 3.86
CA TRP A 175 3.92 2.50 3.98
C TRP A 175 4.00 1.74 5.31
N GLN A 176 5.19 1.28 5.70
CA GLN A 176 5.38 0.49 6.93
C GLN A 176 5.26 1.35 8.21
N ALA A 177 5.70 2.60 8.17
CA ALA A 177 5.43 3.57 9.24
C ALA A 177 3.93 3.76 9.44
N ARG A 178 3.19 3.88 8.33
CA ARG A 178 1.74 4.05 8.37
C ARG A 178 1.01 2.83 8.96
N SER A 179 1.45 1.60 8.70
CA SER A 179 0.83 0.42 9.34
C SER A 179 1.16 0.37 10.84
N LEU A 180 2.44 0.56 11.21
CA LEU A 180 2.86 0.57 12.61
C LEU A 180 2.17 1.67 13.43
N ALA A 181 1.91 2.85 12.86
CA ALA A 181 1.17 3.92 13.52
C ALA A 181 -0.33 3.59 13.73
N ILE A 182 -0.92 2.77 12.85
CA ILE A 182 -2.32 2.30 12.97
C ILE A 182 -2.41 1.18 14.01
N GLU A 183 -1.44 0.28 14.03
CA GLU A 183 -1.38 -0.89 14.92
C GLU A 183 -1.02 -0.53 16.37
N HIS A 184 0.00 0.33 16.55
CA HIS A 184 0.62 0.63 17.85
C HIS A 184 0.33 2.05 18.35
N GLY A 185 -0.38 2.88 17.58
CA GLY A 185 -0.71 4.27 17.94
C GLY A 185 0.44 5.26 17.86
N TYR A 186 1.59 4.88 17.30
CA TYR A 186 2.81 5.70 17.24
C TYR A 186 2.62 7.05 16.52
N ALA A 187 3.31 8.08 17.02
CA ALA A 187 3.42 9.38 16.35
C ALA A 187 4.20 9.29 15.02
N MET A 188 4.15 10.37 14.23
CA MET A 188 4.75 10.40 12.87
C MET A 188 6.24 10.05 12.85
N PHE A 189 7.03 10.59 13.80
CA PHE A 189 8.47 10.35 13.86
C PHE A 189 8.83 8.99 14.47
N GLU A 190 8.08 8.55 15.49
CA GLU A 190 8.22 7.25 16.13
C GLU A 190 7.97 6.12 15.12
N SER A 191 6.86 6.20 14.38
CA SER A 191 6.51 5.23 13.35
C SER A 191 7.51 5.18 12.20
N LEU A 192 8.04 6.33 11.75
CA LEU A 192 9.16 6.36 10.78
C LEU A 192 10.44 5.74 11.34
N HIS A 193 10.76 5.97 12.62
CA HIS A 193 11.93 5.35 13.25
C HIS A 193 11.76 3.83 13.37
N ALA A 194 10.60 3.37 13.85
CA ALA A 194 10.25 1.96 13.98
C ALA A 194 10.27 1.24 12.61
N ALA A 195 9.71 1.86 11.57
CA ALA A 195 9.77 1.32 10.20
C ALA A 195 11.20 1.23 9.67
N ARG A 196 12.03 2.29 9.82
CA ARG A 196 13.45 2.26 9.44
C ARG A 196 14.26 1.25 10.28
N HIS A 197 13.85 0.94 11.50
CA HIS A 197 14.47 -0.12 12.31
C HIS A 197 14.07 -1.51 11.80
N GLN A 198 12.78 -1.79 11.62
CA GLN A 198 12.30 -3.07 11.09
C GLN A 198 12.85 -3.37 9.69
N ILE A 199 12.90 -2.38 8.78
CA ILE A 199 13.46 -2.55 7.43
C ILE A 199 14.96 -2.87 7.50
N ARG A 200 15.75 -2.12 8.27
CA ARG A 200 17.20 -2.41 8.44
C ARG A 200 17.44 -3.79 9.04
N ASN A 201 16.65 -4.18 10.03
CA ASN A 201 16.80 -5.48 10.69
C ASN A 201 16.39 -6.62 9.76
N LYS A 202 15.34 -6.44 8.95
CA LYS A 202 15.00 -7.41 7.89
C LYS A 202 16.12 -7.51 6.86
N THR A 203 16.61 -6.40 6.31
CA THR A 203 17.72 -6.44 5.33
C THR A 203 19.00 -7.07 5.91
N ARG A 204 19.29 -6.87 7.20
CA ARG A 204 20.38 -7.57 7.91
C ARG A 204 20.15 -9.09 7.95
N ARG A 205 18.94 -9.53 8.31
CA ARG A 205 18.56 -10.96 8.37
C ARG A 205 18.60 -11.61 7.00
N ASP A 206 17.99 -10.97 5.99
CA ASP A 206 17.98 -11.44 4.60
C ASP A 206 19.42 -11.62 4.07
N ALA A 207 20.33 -10.68 4.38
CA ALA A 207 21.75 -10.78 4.04
C ALA A 207 22.46 -11.93 4.79
N ILE A 208 22.33 -12.02 6.12
CA ILE A 208 22.91 -13.12 6.91
C ILE A 208 22.42 -14.49 6.40
N ALA A 209 21.12 -14.64 6.15
CA ALA A 209 20.53 -15.85 5.60
C ALA A 209 21.13 -16.21 4.23
N SER A 210 21.31 -15.22 3.34
CA SER A 210 21.92 -15.46 2.03
C SER A 210 23.37 -15.96 2.12
N THR A 211 24.20 -15.36 2.99
CA THR A 211 25.60 -15.77 3.21
C THR A 211 25.71 -17.13 3.90
N VAL A 212 24.83 -17.42 4.86
CA VAL A 212 24.76 -18.74 5.51
C VAL A 212 24.33 -19.82 4.52
N ALA A 213 23.35 -19.55 3.67
CA ALA A 213 22.90 -20.50 2.66
C ALA A 213 23.94 -20.72 1.56
N GLU A 214 24.69 -19.69 1.17
CA GLU A 214 25.86 -19.82 0.30
C GLU A 214 26.97 -20.67 0.94
N TYR A 215 27.29 -20.42 2.22
CA TYR A 215 28.27 -21.22 2.95
C TYR A 215 27.83 -22.70 3.08
N ILE A 216 26.58 -22.96 3.48
CA ILE A 216 26.01 -24.32 3.54
C ILE A 216 26.09 -25.02 2.18
N ARG A 217 25.75 -24.33 1.08
CA ARG A 217 25.86 -24.86 -0.28
C ARG A 217 27.30 -25.08 -0.75
N SER A 218 28.28 -24.36 -0.18
CA SER A 218 29.71 -24.60 -0.47
C SER A 218 30.30 -25.79 0.30
N GLU A 219 29.78 -26.10 1.49
CA GLU A 219 30.25 -27.19 2.35
C GLU A 219 29.60 -28.55 2.02
N HIS A 220 28.39 -28.55 1.45
CA HIS A 220 27.63 -29.78 1.14
C HIS A 220 27.65 -30.12 -0.36
N GLN A 221 28.27 -31.24 -0.74
CA GLN A 221 28.28 -31.71 -2.13
C GLN A 221 26.90 -32.19 -2.64
N ASP A 222 25.99 -32.57 -1.73
CA ASP A 222 24.61 -32.94 -2.07
C ASP A 222 23.68 -31.71 -2.02
N GLU A 223 23.31 -31.19 -3.20
CA GLU A 223 22.38 -30.07 -3.37
C GLU A 223 21.05 -30.27 -2.60
N ARG A 224 20.58 -31.51 -2.49
CA ARG A 224 19.37 -31.87 -1.73
C ARG A 224 19.55 -31.72 -0.22
N LEU A 225 20.70 -32.09 0.33
CA LEU A 225 21.00 -31.92 1.75
C LEU A 225 21.22 -30.44 2.07
N ALA A 226 21.94 -29.72 1.19
CA ALA A 226 22.11 -28.27 1.31
C ALA A 226 20.75 -27.55 1.35
N LYS A 227 19.81 -27.91 0.47
CA LYS A 227 18.46 -27.32 0.41
C LYS A 227 17.59 -27.69 1.62
N ILE A 228 17.70 -28.91 2.14
CA ILE A 228 17.02 -29.30 3.39
C ILE A 228 17.56 -28.47 4.56
N ALA A 229 18.89 -28.34 4.69
CA ALA A 229 19.54 -27.52 5.72
C ALA A 229 19.14 -26.04 5.60
N GLU A 230 19.12 -25.48 4.38
CA GLU A 230 18.66 -24.12 4.06
C GLU A 230 17.20 -23.88 4.50
N THR A 231 16.31 -24.88 4.36
CA THR A 231 14.92 -24.80 4.86
C THR A 231 14.73 -25.15 6.35
N THR A 232 15.70 -25.77 6.99
CA THR A 232 15.63 -26.20 8.41
C THR A 232 16.27 -25.18 9.35
N TYR A 233 17.12 -24.29 8.84
CA TYR A 233 17.77 -23.27 9.64
C TYR A 233 16.83 -22.11 9.99
N ASP A 234 16.79 -21.73 11.26
CA ASP A 234 16.17 -20.48 11.72
C ASP A 234 17.18 -19.32 11.55
N PRO A 235 16.95 -18.38 10.61
CA PRO A 235 17.85 -17.26 10.38
C PRO A 235 17.80 -16.21 11.49
N ASP A 236 16.68 -16.09 12.22
CA ASP A 236 16.55 -15.15 13.34
C ASP A 236 17.39 -15.65 14.53
N ARG A 237 17.32 -16.95 14.83
CA ARG A 237 18.15 -17.57 15.88
C ARG A 237 19.64 -17.56 15.51
N LEU A 238 20.01 -17.81 14.26
CA LEU A 238 21.40 -17.70 13.84
C LEU A 238 21.89 -16.25 13.93
N ALA A 239 21.12 -15.27 13.42
CA ALA A 239 21.48 -13.86 13.51
C ALA A 239 21.69 -13.41 14.96
N GLY A 240 20.81 -13.81 15.90
CA GLY A 240 21.00 -13.55 17.33
C GLY A 240 22.29 -14.15 17.89
N MET A 241 22.53 -15.45 17.66
CA MET A 241 23.78 -16.12 18.07
C MET A 241 25.04 -15.52 17.42
N LEU A 242 24.90 -14.86 16.27
CA LEU A 242 26.00 -14.18 15.59
C LEU A 242 26.26 -12.80 16.22
N GLU A 243 25.22 -12.01 16.49
CA GLU A 243 25.34 -10.73 17.20
C GLU A 243 25.91 -10.92 18.62
N ASP A 244 25.48 -11.95 19.36
CA ASP A 244 26.01 -12.33 20.68
C ASP A 244 27.51 -12.72 20.66
N ARG A 245 28.04 -13.11 19.49
CA ARG A 245 29.43 -13.60 19.34
C ARG A 245 30.34 -12.63 18.56
N ILE A 246 29.79 -11.62 17.91
CA ILE A 246 30.57 -10.61 17.19
C ILE A 246 31.20 -9.65 18.21
N ASN A 247 32.52 -9.74 18.36
CA ASN A 247 33.27 -8.70 19.07
C ASN A 247 33.38 -7.46 18.16
N TYR A 248 32.46 -6.51 18.36
CA TYR A 248 32.39 -5.27 17.60
C TYR A 248 33.64 -4.39 17.76
N GLU A 249 34.35 -4.42 18.89
CA GLU A 249 35.60 -3.66 19.09
C GLU A 249 36.71 -4.19 18.18
N VAL A 250 36.88 -5.51 18.10
CA VAL A 250 37.87 -6.16 17.23
C VAL A 250 37.58 -5.90 15.74
N ILE A 251 36.30 -5.91 15.34
CA ILE A 251 35.92 -5.56 13.96
C ILE A 251 36.16 -4.08 13.69
N THR A 252 35.75 -3.19 14.60
CA THR A 252 35.93 -1.73 14.45
C THR A 252 37.41 -1.38 14.36
N ASN A 253 38.26 -1.93 15.22
CA ASN A 253 39.72 -1.71 15.18
C ASN A 253 40.35 -2.20 13.87
N LYS A 254 39.89 -3.32 13.30
CA LYS A 254 40.33 -3.79 11.98
C LYS A 254 39.84 -2.86 10.85
N LEU A 255 38.59 -2.39 10.91
CA LEU A 255 38.02 -1.51 9.90
C LEU A 255 38.69 -0.14 9.91
N THR A 256 38.89 0.46 11.09
CA THR A 256 39.65 1.70 11.27
C THR A 256 41.05 1.55 10.70
N LYS A 257 41.78 0.47 11.03
CA LYS A 257 43.14 0.23 10.48
C LYS A 257 43.18 0.03 8.96
N ALA A 258 42.07 -0.40 8.34
CA ALA A 258 41.95 -0.54 6.89
C ALA A 258 41.48 0.74 6.17
N ILE A 259 40.92 1.71 6.91
CA ILE A 259 40.38 2.98 6.38
C ILE A 259 41.30 4.17 6.71
N SER A 260 42.14 4.07 7.75
CA SER A 260 43.22 5.02 8.00
C SER A 260 44.13 5.12 6.76
N PRO A 261 44.52 6.35 6.34
CA PRO A 261 45.46 6.50 5.24
C PRO A 261 46.80 5.81 5.59
N PRO A 262 47.57 5.37 4.57
CA PRO A 262 48.91 4.86 4.81
C PRO A 262 49.73 5.94 5.54
N PRO A 263 50.63 5.56 6.48
CA PRO A 263 51.45 6.53 7.19
C PRO A 263 52.28 7.33 6.18
N GLU A 264 52.23 8.65 6.33
CA GLU A 264 52.99 9.59 5.50
C GLU A 264 54.48 9.23 5.60
N PRO A 265 55.21 9.09 4.47
CA PRO A 265 56.59 8.63 4.51
C PRO A 265 57.46 9.64 5.27
N GLU A 266 58.30 9.15 6.18
CA GLU A 266 59.17 10.02 6.97
C GLU A 266 59.98 10.95 6.07
N PRO A 267 60.07 12.26 6.38
CA PRO A 267 60.69 13.23 5.50
C PRO A 267 62.19 12.94 5.35
N THR A 268 62.57 12.40 4.18
CA THR A 268 63.97 12.24 3.79
C THR A 268 64.67 13.60 3.85
N PRO A 269 65.85 13.71 4.49
CA PRO A 269 66.54 14.99 4.63
C PRO A 269 66.89 15.59 3.26
N ASP A 270 66.45 16.83 3.05
CA ASP A 270 66.43 17.51 1.75
C ASP A 270 67.85 17.86 1.24
N PRO A 271 68.28 17.35 0.06
CA PRO A 271 69.60 17.59 -0.49
C PRO A 271 69.71 18.93 -1.24
N ASP A 272 69.65 20.03 -0.49
CA ASP A 272 70.15 21.38 -0.79
C ASP A 272 70.20 21.78 -2.29
N LEU A 273 69.04 22.08 -2.88
CA LEU A 273 68.87 22.47 -4.29
C LEU A 273 69.38 23.90 -4.62
N ARG A 274 70.59 24.24 -4.18
CA ARG A 274 71.26 25.54 -4.38
C ARG A 274 72.20 25.60 -5.61
N ALA A 275 71.91 24.87 -6.70
CA ALA A 275 72.74 24.94 -7.92
C ALA A 275 72.02 24.59 -9.24
N ALA A 276 71.32 25.56 -9.84
CA ALA A 276 70.90 25.50 -11.26
C ALA A 276 70.69 26.91 -11.85
N VAL A 277 71.79 27.61 -12.18
CA VAL A 277 71.76 29.00 -12.71
C VAL A 277 72.15 29.03 -14.19
N TRP A 278 71.19 29.38 -15.04
CA TRP A 278 71.35 29.92 -16.41
C TRP A 278 70.14 30.86 -16.64
N VAL A 279 70.19 32.17 -16.98
CA VAL A 279 71.14 33.02 -17.74
C VAL A 279 71.14 32.68 -19.24
N VAL A 280 70.81 33.54 -20.21
CA VAL A 280 70.15 34.88 -20.29
C VAL A 280 69.83 35.15 -21.79
N GLU A 281 68.92 35.99 -22.31
CA GLU A 281 67.98 37.03 -21.84
C GLU A 281 66.64 36.87 -22.66
N GLY A 282 65.79 37.83 -23.10
CA GLY A 282 65.80 39.30 -22.99
C GLY A 282 64.90 40.12 -23.95
N GLU A 283 63.61 39.80 -24.17
CA GLU A 283 62.73 40.69 -24.96
C GLU A 283 61.29 40.82 -24.39
N ALA A 284 60.65 41.99 -24.58
CA ALA A 284 59.34 42.29 -24.03
C ALA A 284 58.48 43.17 -24.97
N PRO A 285 57.20 42.82 -25.18
CA PRO A 285 56.22 43.76 -25.74
C PRO A 285 55.00 44.00 -24.82
N ARG A 286 54.97 45.21 -24.26
CA ARG A 286 53.80 46.09 -24.04
C ARG A 286 52.41 45.46 -23.81
N ALA A 287 51.82 45.81 -22.67
CA ALA A 287 50.39 45.68 -22.39
C ALA A 287 49.50 46.28 -23.51
N ARG A 288 48.36 45.64 -23.77
CA ARG A 288 47.30 46.16 -24.66
C ARG A 288 45.97 46.21 -23.92
N GLN A 289 45.20 47.26 -24.16
CA GLN A 289 44.08 47.67 -23.32
C GLN A 289 42.88 46.71 -23.36
N ILE A 290 42.22 46.57 -22.21
CA ILE A 290 40.84 46.08 -22.12
C ILE A 290 39.94 46.96 -23.00
N ARG A 291 39.05 46.35 -23.78
CA ARG A 291 38.01 47.05 -24.53
C ARG A 291 36.70 46.27 -24.43
N ALA A 292 35.62 46.94 -24.02
CA ALA A 292 34.30 46.35 -23.88
C ALA A 292 33.38 46.76 -25.04
N SER A 293 32.69 45.79 -25.63
CA SER A 293 31.46 45.94 -26.43
C SER A 293 30.92 44.57 -26.85
N ASP A 294 29.59 44.42 -26.83
CA ASP A 294 28.75 43.43 -27.55
C ASP A 294 29.05 41.93 -27.34
N THR A 295 28.27 41.19 -26.52
CA THR A 295 26.87 40.70 -26.68
C THR A 295 26.70 39.55 -27.69
N GLY A 296 26.24 38.39 -27.19
CA GLY A 296 25.96 37.22 -28.04
C GLY A 296 25.78 35.90 -27.27
N VAL A 297 24.87 35.82 -26.30
CA VAL A 297 24.59 34.55 -25.59
C VAL A 297 23.69 33.67 -26.46
N SER A 298 24.29 32.72 -27.17
CA SER A 298 23.57 31.71 -27.96
C SER A 298 23.11 30.54 -27.08
N LEU A 299 21.85 30.56 -26.66
CA LEU A 299 21.21 29.47 -25.90
C LEU A 299 20.93 28.22 -26.76
N ARG A 300 21.98 27.48 -27.18
CA ARG A 300 21.82 26.10 -27.70
C ARG A 300 23.10 25.26 -27.73
N ASP A 301 23.55 24.78 -26.56
CA ASP A 301 24.49 23.66 -26.47
C ASP A 301 24.21 22.82 -25.21
N GLU A 302 23.61 21.63 -25.41
CA GLU A 302 23.25 20.72 -24.30
C GLU A 302 24.40 19.81 -23.86
N GLY A 303 25.57 19.89 -24.52
CA GLY A 303 26.77 19.12 -24.16
C GLY A 303 27.59 19.69 -23.00
N ALA A 304 27.52 21.01 -22.76
CA ALA A 304 28.45 21.71 -21.86
C ALA A 304 28.26 21.42 -20.35
N TRP A 305 27.23 20.68 -19.96
CA TRP A 305 26.96 20.30 -18.56
C TRP A 305 27.65 18.99 -18.12
N GLY A 306 28.24 18.22 -19.04
CA GLY A 306 28.93 16.97 -18.72
C GLY A 306 30.25 17.19 -17.98
N ASP A 307 31.19 17.87 -18.65
CA ASP A 307 32.59 17.98 -18.18
C ASP A 307 32.79 18.94 -17.00
N ALA A 308 31.79 19.79 -16.70
CA ALA A 308 31.84 20.74 -15.59
C ALA A 308 31.66 20.10 -14.19
N MET A 309 31.25 18.83 -14.13
CA MET A 309 31.02 18.08 -12.86
C MET A 309 32.14 17.09 -12.51
N THR A 310 33.23 17.08 -13.28
CA THR A 310 34.38 16.16 -13.11
C THR A 310 35.71 16.89 -12.84
N GLY A 311 35.65 18.18 -12.46
CA GLY A 311 36.80 18.94 -11.97
C GLY A 311 37.20 18.57 -10.54
N GLU A 312 38.49 18.74 -10.21
CA GLU A 312 39.11 18.27 -8.97
C GLU A 312 38.49 18.83 -7.68
N LEU A 313 38.48 18.01 -6.62
CA LEU A 313 38.14 18.40 -5.26
C LEU A 313 39.23 19.32 -4.66
N MET A 314 39.17 20.61 -4.97
CA MET A 314 39.92 21.63 -4.24
C MET A 314 39.52 21.62 -2.76
N ALA A 315 40.49 21.37 -1.88
CA ALA A 315 40.27 21.41 -0.44
C ALA A 315 39.89 22.83 0.01
N VAL A 316 38.80 22.94 0.77
CA VAL A 316 38.38 24.19 1.40
C VAL A 316 38.75 24.14 2.88
N ASP A 317 39.68 24.99 3.29
CA ASP A 317 40.10 25.10 4.68
C ASP A 317 38.95 25.51 5.60
N TYR A 318 38.82 24.78 6.72
CA TYR A 318 37.83 25.07 7.76
C TYR A 318 38.27 26.28 8.59
N LEU A 319 37.77 27.47 8.25
CA LEU A 319 37.83 28.62 9.15
C LEU A 319 36.88 28.41 10.35
N PRO A 320 37.32 28.67 11.60
CA PRO A 320 36.49 28.49 12.79
C PRO A 320 35.39 29.57 12.87
N TYR A 321 34.16 29.15 13.15
CA TYR A 321 32.99 30.03 13.20
C TYR A 321 32.90 30.74 14.57
N ASP A 322 33.10 32.06 14.60
CA ASP A 322 32.93 32.89 15.79
C ASP A 322 31.45 33.01 16.16
N ARG A 323 31.13 32.77 17.43
CA ARG A 323 29.75 32.69 17.98
C ARG A 323 29.35 33.93 18.78
N SER A 324 30.02 35.06 18.56
CA SER A 324 29.85 36.31 19.35
C SER A 324 28.93 37.36 18.73
N LYS A 325 28.20 37.06 17.64
CA LYS A 325 27.32 38.01 16.94
C LYS A 325 25.90 37.49 16.70
N ASP A 326 25.13 37.35 17.77
CA ASP A 326 23.67 37.34 17.68
C ASP A 326 23.15 38.79 17.77
N GLU A 327 22.82 39.41 16.63
CA GLU A 327 21.99 40.63 16.60
C GLU A 327 20.51 40.26 16.48
N SER A 328 19.67 40.99 17.22
CA SER A 328 18.26 40.65 17.44
C SER A 328 17.38 40.91 16.22
N VAL A 329 16.51 39.94 15.90
CA VAL A 329 15.45 40.10 14.89
C VAL A 329 14.07 39.83 15.51
N ALA A 330 13.36 40.94 15.76
CA ALA A 330 11.93 41.16 16.02
C ALA A 330 11.00 39.98 16.38
N GLU A 331 10.22 40.19 17.45
CA GLU A 331 9.01 39.42 17.77
C GLU A 331 7.96 39.52 16.65
N ALA A 332 7.38 38.38 16.26
CA ALA A 332 6.18 38.35 15.42
C ALA A 332 4.92 38.37 16.32
N VAL A 333 4.32 39.55 16.48
CA VAL A 333 3.09 39.74 17.26
C VAL A 333 1.93 38.96 16.64
N VAL A 334 1.32 38.05 17.40
CA VAL A 334 0.08 37.37 17.03
C VAL A 334 -1.09 38.32 17.28
N VAL A 335 -1.79 38.71 16.20
CA VAL A 335 -3.03 39.49 16.28
C VAL A 335 -4.20 38.52 16.44
N GLU A 336 -4.86 38.53 17.60
CA GLU A 336 -6.12 37.82 17.80
C GLU A 336 -7.28 38.62 17.17
N ASP A 337 -7.97 38.03 16.19
CA ASP A 337 -9.11 38.67 15.54
C ASP A 337 -10.41 38.45 16.35
N GLN A 338 -10.80 39.48 17.11
CA GLN A 338 -12.07 39.50 17.85
C GLN A 338 -13.20 40.08 17.01
N SER A 339 -14.13 39.24 16.56
CA SER A 339 -15.44 39.70 16.07
C SER A 339 -16.59 38.96 16.77
N GLU A 340 -17.47 39.74 17.42
CA GLU A 340 -18.60 39.21 18.19
C GLU A 340 -19.73 38.70 17.29
N GLN A 341 -20.41 37.62 17.70
CA GLN A 341 -21.88 37.62 17.63
C GLN A 341 -22.51 37.22 18.96
N LYS A 342 -23.36 38.11 19.46
CA LYS A 342 -24.03 38.04 20.75
C LYS A 342 -25.05 36.90 20.80
N HIS A 343 -25.12 36.20 21.93
CA HIS A 343 -26.37 35.58 22.36
C HIS A 343 -26.65 35.88 23.84
N VAL A 344 -27.89 36.25 24.12
CA VAL A 344 -28.34 36.79 25.41
C VAL A 344 -28.57 35.67 26.43
N VAL A 345 -28.08 35.85 27.65
CA VAL A 345 -28.42 35.02 28.81
C VAL A 345 -29.38 35.79 29.72
N GLN A 346 -30.53 35.20 30.06
CA GLN A 346 -31.34 35.69 31.18
C GLN A 346 -32.03 34.54 31.96
N ASN A 347 -31.37 34.14 33.06
CA ASN A 347 -31.90 33.56 34.30
C ASN A 347 -33.14 32.65 34.27
N GLY A 348 -32.91 31.35 34.57
CA GLY A 348 -33.91 30.44 35.12
C GLY A 348 -33.33 29.61 36.27
N LYS A 349 -33.91 29.70 37.48
CA LYS A 349 -33.44 28.95 38.66
C LYS A 349 -34.00 27.52 38.69
N ALA A 350 -33.17 26.53 39.01
CA ALA A 350 -33.60 25.23 39.52
C ALA A 350 -32.55 24.64 40.49
N ASN A 351 -32.98 23.93 41.52
CA ASN A 351 -32.10 23.33 42.53
C ASN A 351 -31.69 21.90 42.15
N GLY A 352 -30.43 21.52 42.40
CA GLY A 352 -29.96 20.14 42.26
C GLY A 352 -28.75 19.84 43.13
N LYS A 353 -28.95 19.13 44.26
CA LYS A 353 -27.84 18.61 45.09
C LYS A 353 -27.26 17.36 44.44
N LEU A 354 -25.98 17.37 44.09
CA LEU A 354 -25.20 16.15 43.81
C LEU A 354 -23.95 16.11 44.70
N LYS A 355 -23.61 14.90 45.18
CA LYS A 355 -22.43 14.68 46.04
C LYS A 355 -21.19 14.44 45.16
N PRO A 356 -19.99 14.90 45.57
CA PRO A 356 -18.75 14.47 44.94
C PRO A 356 -18.47 13.00 45.30
N THR A 357 -18.32 12.14 44.29
CA THR A 357 -17.80 10.77 44.45
C THR A 357 -16.30 10.74 44.21
N ALA A 358 -15.54 10.26 45.19
CA ALA A 358 -14.08 10.14 45.08
C ALA A 358 -13.67 9.06 44.03
N PRO A 359 -12.50 9.21 43.38
CA PRO A 359 -11.99 8.21 42.44
C PRO A 359 -11.62 6.91 43.17
N LYS A 360 -11.95 5.75 42.57
CA LYS A 360 -11.45 4.45 43.03
C LYS A 360 -9.99 4.25 42.61
N ALA A 361 -9.23 3.56 43.46
CA ALA A 361 -7.80 3.33 43.27
C ALA A 361 -7.49 2.32 42.14
N LYS A 362 -6.24 2.36 41.66
CA LYS A 362 -5.66 1.32 40.81
C LYS A 362 -5.73 -0.05 41.50
N VAL A 363 -5.86 -1.11 40.69
CA VAL A 363 -5.50 -2.48 41.05
C VAL A 363 -4.36 -2.89 40.12
N GLU A 364 -3.26 -3.39 40.69
CA GLU A 364 -2.11 -3.87 39.93
C GLU A 364 -2.25 -5.38 39.66
N PRO A 365 -1.90 -5.86 38.44
CA PRO A 365 -1.99 -7.28 38.12
C PRO A 365 -0.84 -8.07 38.78
N VAL A 366 -1.18 -9.14 39.50
CA VAL A 366 -0.21 -10.03 40.15
C VAL A 366 0.51 -10.86 39.09
N VAL A 367 1.84 -10.73 39.03
CA VAL A 367 2.70 -11.56 38.15
C VAL A 367 2.88 -12.94 38.77
N GLN A 368 2.35 -13.98 38.12
CA GLN A 368 2.69 -15.36 38.45
C GLN A 368 4.00 -15.77 37.77
N LYS A 369 4.82 -16.54 38.49
CA LYS A 369 6.14 -17.01 38.04
C LYS A 369 5.99 -18.33 37.26
N PRO A 370 6.71 -18.55 36.14
CA PRO A 370 6.59 -19.80 35.38
C PRO A 370 6.97 -21.04 36.20
N ALA A 371 6.24 -22.13 36.00
CA ALA A 371 6.61 -23.46 36.52
C ALA A 371 7.70 -24.10 35.63
N ALA A 372 8.52 -24.97 36.22
CA ALA A 372 9.55 -25.72 35.50
C ALA A 372 8.95 -26.92 34.73
N PRO A 373 9.56 -27.35 33.61
CA PRO A 373 9.13 -28.52 32.86
C PRO A 373 9.34 -29.84 33.64
N SER A 374 8.49 -30.83 33.35
CA SER A 374 8.51 -32.16 34.00
C SER A 374 9.69 -33.02 33.53
N PRO A 375 10.34 -33.81 34.40
CA PRO A 375 11.55 -34.58 34.08
C PRO A 375 11.30 -35.95 33.41
N PHE A 376 10.09 -36.21 32.89
CA PHE A 376 9.72 -37.52 32.33
C PHE A 376 9.48 -37.45 30.81
N ALA A 377 10.56 -37.71 30.06
CA ALA A 377 10.54 -38.10 28.65
C ALA A 377 11.75 -39.00 28.41
N GLU A 378 11.53 -40.32 28.31
CA GLU A 378 12.59 -41.32 28.10
C GLU A 378 12.96 -41.45 26.62
N ALA A 379 14.10 -42.10 26.33
CA ALA A 379 14.72 -42.11 25.00
C ALA A 379 14.98 -43.52 24.46
N THR A 380 14.14 -43.93 23.50
CA THR A 380 14.23 -45.11 22.61
C THR A 380 13.27 -44.85 21.42
N ASP A 381 13.47 -45.34 20.19
CA ASP A 381 14.45 -46.28 19.62
C ASP A 381 14.93 -45.83 18.22
N ASN A 382 16.00 -46.48 17.71
CA ASN A 382 16.40 -46.41 16.30
C ASN A 382 16.13 -47.75 15.60
N GLU A 383 15.32 -47.77 14.53
CA GLU A 383 15.62 -48.60 13.33
C GLU A 383 14.74 -48.25 12.10
N PRO A 384 15.33 -48.10 10.90
CA PRO A 384 14.65 -48.27 9.60
C PRO A 384 14.68 -49.77 9.17
N PRO A 385 14.14 -50.24 8.01
CA PRO A 385 13.65 -49.49 6.85
C PRO A 385 12.34 -50.01 6.20
N ALA A 386 11.92 -49.38 5.10
CA ALA A 386 11.24 -50.08 3.99
C ALA A 386 11.48 -49.35 2.65
N LEU A 387 11.94 -50.07 1.62
CA LEU A 387 11.92 -49.55 0.24
C LEU A 387 10.54 -49.73 -0.39
N ILE A 388 10.12 -48.79 -1.23
CA ILE A 388 9.12 -49.05 -2.29
C ILE A 388 9.75 -48.71 -3.63
N THR A 389 9.62 -49.62 -4.59
CA THR A 389 10.30 -49.59 -5.88
C THR A 389 9.60 -48.70 -6.90
N THR A 390 10.38 -48.17 -7.85
CA THR A 390 9.85 -47.54 -9.06
C THR A 390 9.26 -48.58 -10.02
N ALA A 391 8.15 -48.20 -10.67
CA ALA A 391 7.66 -48.86 -11.90
C ALA A 391 7.91 -47.92 -13.09
N LYS A 392 8.11 -48.50 -14.28
CA LYS A 392 8.59 -47.82 -15.49
C LYS A 392 7.77 -48.25 -16.71
N ASP A 393 7.80 -47.41 -17.74
CA ASP A 393 7.31 -47.67 -19.12
C ASP A 393 5.77 -47.72 -19.30
N ALA A 394 5.19 -47.34 -20.44
CA ALA A 394 5.63 -46.41 -21.50
C ALA A 394 4.47 -46.10 -22.47
N LYS A 395 4.38 -44.86 -22.99
CA LYS A 395 4.35 -44.54 -24.45
C LYS A 395 4.10 -43.05 -24.72
N ALA A 396 4.76 -42.52 -25.73
CA ALA A 396 4.46 -41.23 -26.35
C ALA A 396 3.70 -41.41 -27.68
N LYS A 397 3.07 -40.34 -28.17
CA LYS A 397 2.68 -40.19 -29.59
C LYS A 397 2.53 -38.72 -30.01
N ASP A 398 3.59 -38.21 -30.63
CA ASP A 398 3.61 -37.33 -31.80
C ASP A 398 2.63 -36.14 -31.89
N ALA A 399 3.09 -35.01 -31.35
CA ALA A 399 3.19 -33.68 -31.96
C ALA A 399 2.24 -33.23 -33.11
N LYS A 400 1.75 -31.99 -32.97
CA LYS A 400 1.66 -31.01 -34.07
C LYS A 400 2.05 -29.61 -33.53
N ALA A 401 2.65 -28.76 -34.37
CA ALA A 401 3.28 -27.50 -33.98
C ALA A 401 2.83 -26.29 -34.83
N ALA A 402 3.35 -25.11 -34.47
CA ALA A 402 2.93 -23.75 -34.85
C ALA A 402 1.57 -23.33 -34.22
N ASP A 403 1.37 -22.07 -33.83
CA ASP A 403 2.11 -20.83 -34.18
C ASP A 403 2.50 -20.00 -32.93
N GLN A 404 3.40 -19.01 -33.07
CA GLN A 404 3.85 -18.15 -31.95
C GLN A 404 3.84 -16.64 -32.30
N SER A 405 3.36 -15.83 -31.36
CA SER A 405 3.60 -14.39 -31.28
C SER A 405 3.57 -13.93 -29.81
N PRO A 406 4.29 -12.86 -29.42
CA PRO A 406 4.92 -12.84 -28.09
C PRO A 406 4.24 -12.00 -27.00
N LYS A 407 4.45 -12.46 -25.75
CA LYS A 407 4.43 -11.74 -24.46
C LYS A 407 3.12 -11.14 -23.94
N GLY A 408 2.54 -11.82 -22.96
CA GLY A 408 2.34 -11.24 -21.62
C GLY A 408 3.44 -11.72 -20.66
N ASP A 409 3.46 -11.24 -19.42
CA ASP A 409 4.31 -11.82 -18.36
C ASP A 409 3.57 -13.00 -17.73
N ASP A 410 3.84 -14.22 -18.22
CA ASP A 410 3.13 -15.43 -17.83
C ASP A 410 3.51 -15.89 -16.40
N GLU A 411 2.56 -15.85 -15.46
CA GLU A 411 2.63 -16.70 -14.27
C GLU A 411 2.62 -18.17 -14.71
N PRO A 412 3.46 -19.05 -14.13
CA PRO A 412 3.54 -20.44 -14.56
C PRO A 412 2.18 -21.14 -14.40
N GLU A 413 1.68 -21.74 -15.47
CA GLU A 413 0.35 -22.36 -15.49
C GLU A 413 0.18 -23.34 -14.31
N PRO A 414 -0.85 -23.15 -13.45
CA PRO A 414 -0.97 -23.95 -12.23
C PRO A 414 -1.08 -25.44 -12.57
N THR A 415 -0.35 -26.27 -11.83
CA THR A 415 -0.25 -27.69 -12.09
C THR A 415 -1.61 -28.38 -11.96
N ALA A 416 -1.75 -29.60 -12.52
CA ALA A 416 -2.97 -30.38 -12.38
C ALA A 416 -3.35 -30.62 -10.89
N LEU A 417 -2.36 -30.69 -9.98
CA LEU A 417 -2.59 -30.82 -8.55
C LEU A 417 -3.13 -29.53 -7.92
N GLU A 418 -2.62 -28.36 -8.31
CA GLU A 418 -3.14 -27.06 -7.86
C GLU A 418 -4.53 -26.73 -8.43
N LYS A 419 -4.78 -27.14 -9.69
CA LYS A 419 -6.11 -27.09 -10.33
C LYS A 419 -7.11 -28.03 -9.65
N LEU A 420 -6.67 -29.12 -9.01
CA LEU A 420 -7.51 -29.97 -8.14
C LEU A 420 -7.66 -29.39 -6.73
N ARG A 421 -6.59 -28.86 -6.13
CA ARG A 421 -6.60 -28.24 -4.79
C ARG A 421 -7.54 -27.03 -4.74
N SER A 422 -7.47 -26.14 -5.72
CA SER A 422 -8.34 -24.96 -5.78
C SER A 422 -9.83 -25.32 -5.89
N ARG A 423 -10.17 -26.35 -6.69
CA ARG A 423 -11.54 -26.91 -6.75
C ARG A 423 -11.98 -27.53 -5.42
N ALA A 424 -11.07 -28.24 -4.74
CA ALA A 424 -11.36 -28.79 -3.42
C ALA A 424 -11.62 -27.70 -2.38
N TRP A 425 -10.79 -26.64 -2.32
CA TRP A 425 -10.99 -25.53 -1.38
C TRP A 425 -12.30 -24.77 -1.67
N ALA A 426 -12.64 -24.56 -2.94
CA ALA A 426 -13.91 -23.94 -3.31
C ALA A 426 -15.14 -24.74 -2.84
N LEU A 427 -15.13 -26.07 -3.00
CA LEU A 427 -16.21 -26.94 -2.52
C LEU A 427 -16.23 -27.08 -1.00
N LEU A 428 -15.07 -27.04 -0.34
CA LEU A 428 -14.96 -27.15 1.12
C LEU A 428 -15.36 -25.86 1.86
N ALA A 429 -15.25 -24.70 1.19
CA ALA A 429 -15.70 -23.41 1.72
C ALA A 429 -17.21 -23.17 1.59
N ASP A 430 -17.86 -23.81 0.60
CA ASP A 430 -19.30 -23.73 0.33
C ASP A 430 -19.93 -25.14 0.41
N TRP A 431 -19.54 -25.91 1.43
CA TRP A 431 -19.95 -27.31 1.55
C TRP A 431 -21.42 -27.41 2.03
N PRO A 432 -22.31 -28.11 1.31
CA PRO A 432 -23.74 -28.14 1.64
C PRO A 432 -24.06 -28.80 2.99
N GLU A 433 -24.91 -28.15 3.80
CA GLU A 433 -25.36 -28.68 5.10
C GLU A 433 -26.17 -30.00 4.98
N ASP A 434 -26.75 -30.30 3.82
CA ASP A 434 -27.49 -31.54 3.54
C ASP A 434 -26.57 -32.76 3.27
N ARG A 435 -25.23 -32.59 3.26
CA ARG A 435 -24.29 -33.63 2.82
C ARG A 435 -23.15 -33.86 3.80
N GLU A 436 -22.97 -35.12 4.20
CA GLU A 436 -21.81 -35.51 4.99
C GLU A 436 -20.49 -35.18 4.27
N ARG A 437 -19.60 -34.48 4.97
CA ARG A 437 -18.29 -34.03 4.48
C ARG A 437 -17.25 -35.17 4.48
N THR A 438 -17.49 -36.18 3.64
CA THR A 438 -16.64 -37.37 3.53
C THR A 438 -15.63 -37.26 2.37
N ALA A 439 -14.48 -37.94 2.51
CA ALA A 439 -13.47 -38.02 1.46
C ALA A 439 -14.03 -38.61 0.15
N LYS A 440 -14.97 -39.57 0.24
CA LYS A 440 -15.68 -40.15 -0.90
C LYS A 440 -16.52 -39.13 -1.66
N ASN A 441 -17.29 -38.31 -0.94
CA ASN A 441 -18.13 -37.28 -1.54
C ASN A 441 -17.27 -36.19 -2.22
N LEU A 442 -16.17 -35.77 -1.59
CA LEU A 442 -15.24 -34.80 -2.19
C LEU A 442 -14.51 -35.39 -3.41
N ALA A 443 -14.01 -36.62 -3.32
CA ALA A 443 -13.31 -37.31 -4.42
C ALA A 443 -14.19 -37.42 -5.67
N ALA A 444 -15.45 -37.81 -5.50
CA ALA A 444 -16.44 -37.86 -6.59
C ALA A 444 -16.69 -36.47 -7.20
N ALA A 445 -16.76 -35.42 -6.38
CA ALA A 445 -17.04 -34.06 -6.85
C ALA A 445 -15.86 -33.41 -7.61
N ILE A 446 -14.61 -33.69 -7.24
CA ILE A 446 -13.41 -33.15 -7.92
C ILE A 446 -12.75 -34.11 -8.92
N ALA A 447 -13.30 -35.31 -9.09
CA ALA A 447 -12.75 -36.41 -9.89
C ALA A 447 -11.31 -36.80 -9.49
N SER A 448 -11.08 -36.97 -8.18
CA SER A 448 -9.81 -37.46 -7.61
C SER A 448 -9.99 -38.82 -6.91
N SER A 449 -8.91 -39.35 -6.32
CA SER A 449 -8.98 -40.55 -5.49
C SER A 449 -9.31 -40.21 -4.02
N GLU A 450 -10.00 -41.12 -3.33
CA GLU A 450 -10.38 -40.91 -1.91
C GLU A 450 -9.19 -40.55 -1.01
N PRO A 451 -7.99 -41.17 -1.10
CA PRO A 451 -6.83 -40.78 -0.30
C PRO A 451 -6.32 -39.35 -0.57
N MET A 452 -6.51 -38.82 -1.79
CA MET A 452 -6.17 -37.44 -2.12
C MET A 452 -7.21 -36.47 -1.54
N ALA A 453 -8.50 -36.83 -1.62
CA ALA A 453 -9.58 -36.07 -0.99
C ALA A 453 -9.45 -36.01 0.55
N THR A 454 -9.06 -37.12 1.20
CA THR A 454 -8.75 -37.14 2.65
C THR A 454 -7.66 -36.12 3.00
N ARG A 455 -6.56 -36.08 2.25
CA ARG A 455 -5.48 -35.10 2.47
C ARG A 455 -5.94 -33.66 2.26
N PHE A 456 -6.79 -33.40 1.25
CA PHE A 456 -7.36 -32.07 1.04
C PHE A 456 -8.31 -31.64 2.17
N ILE A 457 -9.13 -32.55 2.72
CA ILE A 457 -9.96 -32.28 3.90
C ILE A 457 -9.07 -31.93 5.11
N GLN A 458 -8.11 -32.80 5.44
CA GLN A 458 -7.19 -32.60 6.56
C GLN A 458 -6.41 -31.29 6.47
N GLN A 459 -5.85 -30.99 5.28
CA GLN A 459 -5.11 -29.75 5.07
C GLN A 459 -6.01 -28.51 5.16
N TYR A 460 -7.21 -28.56 4.59
CA TYR A 460 -8.19 -27.48 4.73
C TYR A 460 -8.58 -27.25 6.19
N ASP A 461 -8.76 -28.31 6.98
CA ASP A 461 -9.13 -28.22 8.40
C ASP A 461 -8.02 -27.64 9.28
N VAL A 462 -6.75 -27.93 8.95
CA VAL A 462 -5.59 -27.29 9.57
C VAL A 462 -5.48 -25.82 9.16
N GLU A 463 -5.67 -25.50 7.87
CA GLU A 463 -5.59 -24.12 7.35
C GLU A 463 -6.71 -23.20 7.88
N HIS A 464 -7.88 -23.74 8.23
CA HIS A 464 -9.04 -22.97 8.71
C HIS A 464 -9.36 -23.17 10.20
N GLY A 465 -8.54 -23.91 10.95
CA GLY A 465 -8.74 -24.16 12.39
C GLY A 465 -9.97 -25.02 12.71
N LEU A 466 -10.49 -25.76 11.73
CA LEU A 466 -11.62 -26.70 11.90
C LEU A 466 -11.18 -28.07 12.42
N ALA A 467 -9.87 -28.32 12.48
CA ALA A 467 -9.29 -29.55 13.00
C ALA A 467 -9.64 -29.73 14.50
N THR A 468 -10.70 -30.47 14.77
CA THR A 468 -10.98 -30.98 16.12
C THR A 468 -9.79 -31.84 16.57
N THR A 469 -9.20 -31.48 17.69
CA THR A 469 -8.20 -32.32 18.35
C THR A 469 -8.85 -33.64 18.74
N SER A 470 -8.56 -34.70 17.96
CA SER A 470 -9.00 -36.06 18.27
C SER A 470 -8.47 -36.44 19.65
N PRO A 471 -9.32 -36.82 20.62
CA PRO A 471 -8.85 -37.28 21.91
C PRO A 471 -8.19 -38.66 21.73
N ASN A 472 -6.92 -38.74 22.13
CA ASN A 472 -6.21 -39.98 22.47
C ASN A 472 -6.16 -40.09 24.00
#